data_AF-A0A512N3G2-F1
#
_entry.id   AF-A0A512N3G2-F1
#
_cell.length_a   1.000
_cell.length_b   1.000
_cell.length_c   1.000
_cell.angle_alpha   90.00
_cell.angle_beta   90.00
_cell.angle_gamma   90.00
#
_symmetry.space_group_name_H-M   'P 1'
#
loop_
_entity.id
_entity.type
_entity.pdbx_description
1 polymer ?
#
loop_
_entity_poly.entity_id
_entity_poly.type
_entity_poly.pdbx_seq_one_letter_code
_entity_poly.pdbx_strand_id
1 'polypeptide(L)'
;MSRHDQDNGGLSSAAARRLEYAIIGLGVAALMLIFQPLDIALFTAGGVIVVVAALANNLLPLARPGVPKRSVVKAAMIVAMIFCLVLLVSILAAYLYGVFFLKPPDPSTVAGRAQLSAEPWYMHGFTWVVAIIAGVLAGALVLQRRRRTGTREESGEHHRSTSIGSET
;
A
#
# COMPACT_ATOMS: atom_id res chain seq x y z
N MET A 1 35.55 -19.05 -31.15
CA MET A 1 35.10 -18.24 -30.00
C MET A 1 34.01 -19.02 -29.26
N SER A 2 34.15 -19.19 -27.94
CA SER A 2 33.61 -20.26 -27.11
C SER A 2 32.13 -20.13 -26.70
N ARG A 3 31.48 -21.29 -26.57
CA ARG A 3 30.08 -21.58 -26.23
C ARG A 3 29.72 -21.31 -24.75
N HIS A 4 30.37 -20.33 -24.10
CA HIS A 4 30.32 -20.11 -22.65
C HIS A 4 29.56 -18.85 -22.20
N ASP A 5 28.97 -18.05 -23.10
CA ASP A 5 28.34 -16.77 -22.76
C ASP A 5 26.79 -16.73 -22.81
N GLN A 6 26.10 -17.87 -22.98
CA GLN A 6 24.62 -17.88 -23.01
C GLN A 6 23.94 -18.17 -21.66
N ASP A 7 24.70 -18.33 -20.57
CA ASP A 7 24.14 -18.64 -19.24
C ASP A 7 24.11 -17.43 -18.27
N ASN A 8 23.98 -16.22 -18.82
CA ASN A 8 23.91 -14.99 -18.01
C ASN A 8 22.46 -14.51 -17.78
N GLY A 9 21.79 -15.19 -16.85
CA GLY A 9 21.25 -14.52 -15.66
C GLY A 9 19.85 -13.88 -15.69
N GLY A 10 19.12 -13.91 -16.81
CA GLY A 10 17.74 -13.42 -16.90
C GLY A 10 16.70 -14.42 -16.37
N LEU A 11 15.58 -13.94 -15.81
CA LEU A 11 14.42 -14.80 -15.51
C LEU A 11 13.88 -15.39 -16.83
N SER A 12 13.83 -16.72 -16.90
CA SER A 12 13.16 -17.43 -18.00
C SER A 12 11.66 -17.06 -18.02
N SER A 13 11.06 -16.97 -19.21
CA SER A 13 9.62 -16.71 -19.38
C SER A 13 8.75 -17.71 -18.60
N ALA A 14 9.21 -18.95 -18.46
CA ALA A 14 8.55 -19.97 -17.63
C ALA A 14 8.64 -19.66 -16.12
N ALA A 15 9.76 -19.10 -15.66
CA ALA A 15 9.96 -18.76 -14.25
C ALA A 15 9.15 -17.52 -13.84
N ALA A 16 9.02 -16.54 -14.73
CA ALA A 16 8.14 -15.37 -14.53
C ALA A 16 6.67 -15.80 -14.37
N ARG A 17 6.18 -16.66 -15.27
CA ARG A 17 4.79 -17.16 -15.23
C ARG A 17 4.52 -18.03 -14.01
N ARG A 18 5.49 -18.84 -13.57
CA ARG A 18 5.38 -19.63 -12.32
C ARG A 18 5.30 -18.74 -11.08
N LEU A 19 6.06 -17.64 -11.04
CA LEU A 19 6.04 -16.70 -9.93
C LEU A 19 4.66 -16.01 -9.84
N GLU A 20 4.10 -15.59 -10.96
CA GLU A 20 2.75 -15.01 -11.02
C GLU A 20 1.67 -15.96 -10.50
N TYR A 21 1.63 -17.20 -11.01
CA TYR A 21 0.68 -18.21 -10.52
C TYR A 21 0.90 -18.57 -9.05
N ALA A 22 2.15 -18.62 -8.59
CA ALA A 22 2.46 -18.90 -7.20
C ALA A 22 1.91 -17.79 -6.28
N ILE A 23 2.05 -16.53 -6.66
CA ILE A 23 1.58 -15.41 -5.84
C ILE A 23 0.04 -15.36 -5.80
N ILE A 24 -0.61 -15.52 -6.95
CA ILE A 24 -2.07 -15.58 -7.04
C ILE A 24 -2.59 -16.78 -6.22
N GLY A 25 -1.98 -17.95 -6.41
CA GLY A 25 -2.34 -19.18 -5.69
C GLY A 25 -2.14 -19.05 -4.17
N LEU A 26 -1.04 -18.42 -3.75
CA LEU A 26 -0.75 -18.17 -2.34
C LEU A 26 -1.80 -17.23 -1.72
N GLY A 27 -2.23 -16.20 -2.46
CA GLY A 27 -3.31 -15.30 -2.04
C GLY A 27 -4.65 -16.03 -1.88
N VAL A 28 -5.05 -16.83 -2.87
CA VAL A 28 -6.30 -17.61 -2.80
C VAL A 28 -6.27 -18.64 -1.66
N ALA A 29 -5.15 -19.36 -1.50
CA ALA A 29 -4.96 -20.30 -0.40
C ALA A 29 -5.04 -19.61 0.97
N ALA A 30 -4.45 -18.41 1.11
CA ALA A 30 -4.54 -17.62 2.32
C ALA A 30 -5.98 -17.20 2.63
N LEU A 31 -6.73 -16.74 1.62
CA LEU A 31 -8.15 -16.40 1.79
C LEU A 31 -8.97 -17.61 2.22
N MET A 32 -8.74 -18.78 1.60
CA MET A 32 -9.40 -20.02 2.03
C MET A 32 -9.08 -20.41 3.47
N LEU A 33 -7.85 -20.14 3.96
CA LEU A 33 -7.45 -20.42 5.34
C LEU A 33 -8.04 -19.42 6.35
N ILE A 34 -8.13 -18.14 5.98
CA ILE A 34 -8.69 -17.08 6.83
C ILE A 34 -10.19 -17.23 6.99
N PHE A 35 -10.91 -17.62 5.92
CA PHE A 35 -12.37 -17.76 5.95
C PHE A 35 -12.85 -19.06 6.58
N GLN A 36 -11.98 -19.85 7.23
CA GLN A 36 -12.40 -21.06 7.95
C GLN A 36 -12.91 -20.69 9.34
N PRO A 37 -14.15 -21.05 9.72
CA PRO A 37 -14.73 -20.68 11.01
C PRO A 37 -14.33 -21.62 12.17
N LEU A 38 -13.53 -22.66 11.93
CA LEU A 38 -13.38 -23.78 12.88
C LEU A 38 -12.04 -23.83 13.62
N ASP A 39 -10.96 -23.22 13.11
CA ASP A 39 -9.62 -23.39 13.69
C ASP A 39 -8.79 -22.10 13.69
N ILE A 40 -8.41 -21.64 14.89
CA ILE A 40 -7.63 -20.41 15.12
C ILE A 40 -6.20 -20.53 14.57
N ALA A 41 -5.61 -21.74 14.58
CA ALA A 41 -4.26 -21.94 14.07
C ALA A 41 -4.23 -21.80 12.55
N LEU A 42 -5.23 -22.35 11.83
CA LEU A 42 -5.38 -22.15 10.39
C LEU A 42 -5.67 -20.70 10.03
N PHE A 43 -6.50 -20.00 10.80
CA PHE A 43 -6.72 -18.56 10.64
C PHE A 43 -5.41 -17.77 10.78
N THR A 44 -4.64 -18.07 11.83
CA THR A 44 -3.35 -17.41 12.09
C THR A 44 -2.34 -17.70 10.99
N ALA A 45 -2.24 -18.97 10.56
CA ALA A 45 -1.40 -19.37 9.44
C ALA A 45 -1.81 -18.67 8.14
N GLY A 46 -3.11 -18.59 7.84
CA GLY A 46 -3.66 -17.84 6.72
C GLY A 46 -3.29 -16.35 6.80
N GLY A 47 -3.35 -15.76 7.99
CA GLY A 47 -2.91 -14.38 8.26
C GLY A 47 -1.43 -14.13 7.96
N VAL A 48 -0.55 -15.07 8.31
CA VAL A 48 0.88 -14.98 7.95
C VAL A 48 1.07 -15.16 6.45
N ILE A 49 0.40 -16.15 5.84
CA ILE A 49 0.52 -16.45 4.42
C ILE A 49 0.01 -15.28 3.56
N VAL A 50 -1.08 -14.60 3.94
CA VAL A 50 -1.59 -13.44 3.18
C VAL A 50 -0.60 -12.28 3.19
N VAL A 51 0.11 -12.07 4.30
CA VAL A 51 1.19 -11.05 4.36
C VAL A 51 2.33 -11.44 3.43
N VAL A 52 2.76 -12.72 3.44
CA VAL A 52 3.79 -13.21 2.52
C VAL A 52 3.35 -13.04 1.05
N ALA A 53 2.09 -13.35 0.72
CA ALA A 53 1.53 -13.16 -0.62
C ALA A 53 1.49 -11.67 -1.01
N ALA A 54 1.12 -10.78 -0.09
CA ALA A 54 1.14 -9.34 -0.31
C ALA A 54 2.56 -8.81 -0.56
N LEU A 55 3.56 -9.27 0.19
CA LEU A 55 4.96 -8.92 -0.03
C LEU A 55 5.45 -9.45 -1.39
N ALA A 56 5.11 -10.69 -1.73
CA ALA A 56 5.48 -11.28 -3.01
C ALA A 56 4.80 -10.58 -4.20
N ASN A 57 3.58 -10.06 -4.04
CA ASN A 57 2.88 -9.23 -5.04
C ASN A 57 3.67 -7.97 -5.44
N ASN A 58 4.50 -7.43 -4.53
CA ASN A 58 5.37 -6.29 -4.86
C ASN A 58 6.48 -6.66 -5.86
N LEU A 59 6.73 -7.95 -6.09
CA LEU A 59 7.70 -8.46 -7.06
C LEU A 59 7.11 -8.71 -8.45
N LEU A 60 5.77 -8.73 -8.60
CA LEU A 60 5.09 -8.95 -9.88
C LEU A 60 5.55 -8.00 -10.99
N PRO A 61 5.71 -6.68 -10.75
CA PRO A 61 6.14 -5.75 -11.80
C PRO A 61 7.53 -6.08 -12.37
N LEU A 62 8.37 -6.78 -11.61
CA LEU A 62 9.73 -7.19 -11.96
C LEU A 62 9.82 -8.62 -12.53
N ALA A 63 8.73 -9.38 -12.52
CA ALA A 63 8.62 -10.71 -13.10
C ALA A 63 8.51 -10.66 -14.63
N ARG A 64 9.42 -9.92 -15.29
CA ARG A 64 9.51 -9.86 -16.75
C ARG A 64 10.61 -10.80 -17.27
N PRO A 65 10.39 -11.50 -18.40
CA PRO A 65 11.42 -12.32 -19.02
C PRO A 65 12.66 -11.47 -19.34
N GLY A 66 13.85 -11.95 -18.99
CA GLY A 66 15.12 -11.25 -19.24
C GLY A 66 15.59 -10.30 -18.14
N VAL A 67 14.80 -10.08 -17.07
CA VAL A 67 15.27 -9.31 -15.90
C VAL A 67 16.30 -10.12 -15.11
N PRO A 68 17.46 -9.54 -14.74
CA PRO A 68 18.47 -10.27 -13.98
C PRO A 68 17.93 -10.66 -12.61
N LYS A 69 18.12 -11.93 -12.20
CA LYS A 69 17.64 -12.47 -10.90
C LYS A 69 18.03 -11.59 -9.70
N ARG A 70 19.20 -10.93 -9.77
CA ARG A 70 19.70 -9.99 -8.75
C ARG A 70 18.78 -8.79 -8.53
N SER A 71 18.08 -8.31 -9.56
CA SER A 71 17.14 -7.19 -9.44
C SER A 71 15.89 -7.58 -8.66
N VAL A 72 15.37 -8.80 -8.88
CA VAL A 72 14.24 -9.34 -8.13
C VAL A 72 14.60 -9.53 -6.66
N VAL A 73 15.79 -10.07 -6.36
CA VAL A 73 16.28 -10.20 -4.98
C VAL A 73 16.43 -8.84 -4.31
N LYS A 74 16.98 -7.83 -5.02
CA LYS A 74 17.11 -6.48 -4.49
C LYS A 74 15.74 -5.86 -4.15
N ALA A 75 14.76 -6.02 -5.03
CA ALA A 75 13.40 -5.56 -4.75
C ALA A 75 12.76 -6.29 -3.57
N ALA A 76 12.92 -7.62 -3.49
CA ALA A 76 12.44 -8.41 -2.35
C ALA A 76 13.06 -7.96 -1.04
N MET A 77 14.37 -7.67 -1.01
CA MET A 77 15.07 -7.12 0.15
C MET A 77 14.51 -5.75 0.57
N ILE A 78 14.25 -4.85 -0.39
CA ILE A 78 13.69 -3.52 -0.10
C ILE A 78 12.28 -3.66 0.52
N VAL A 79 11.42 -4.48 -0.08
CA VAL A 79 10.06 -4.72 0.39
C VAL A 79 10.08 -5.35 1.80
N ALA A 80 10.93 -6.35 2.02
CA ALA A 80 11.09 -6.98 3.33
C ALA A 80 11.62 -6.00 4.40
N MET A 81 12.57 -5.13 4.04
CA MET A 81 13.11 -4.11 4.94
C MET A 81 12.03 -3.10 5.33
N ILE A 82 11.24 -2.60 4.37
CA ILE A 82 10.12 -1.68 4.65
C ILE A 82 9.10 -2.36 5.56
N PHE A 83 8.73 -3.60 5.26
CA PHE A 83 7.82 -4.37 6.11
C PHE A 83 8.34 -4.50 7.55
N CYS A 84 9.62 -4.84 7.72
CA CYS A 84 10.24 -4.95 9.04
C CYS A 84 10.24 -3.61 9.79
N LEU A 85 10.58 -2.50 9.11
CA LEU A 85 10.54 -1.17 9.71
C LEU A 85 9.13 -0.80 10.17
N VAL A 86 8.12 -1.00 9.31
CA VAL A 86 6.72 -0.71 9.66
C VAL A 86 6.25 -1.60 10.80
N LEU A 87 6.62 -2.88 10.81
CA LEU A 87 6.29 -3.83 11.87
C LEU A 87 6.90 -3.43 13.21
N LEU A 88 8.19 -3.04 13.23
CA LEU A 88 8.86 -2.55 14.43
C LEU A 88 8.21 -1.26 14.95
N VAL A 89 7.92 -0.29 14.07
CA VAL A 89 7.22 0.94 14.45
C VAL A 89 5.82 0.63 15.00
N SER A 90 5.11 -0.32 14.40
CA SER A 90 3.77 -0.72 14.84
C SER A 90 3.80 -1.38 16.22
N ILE A 91 4.76 -2.28 16.46
CA ILE A 91 4.95 -2.92 17.78
C ILE A 91 5.33 -1.86 18.82
N LEU A 92 6.26 -0.96 18.49
CA LEU A 92 6.66 0.13 19.38
C LEU A 92 5.49 1.04 19.72
N ALA A 93 4.67 1.41 18.73
CA ALA A 93 3.48 2.22 18.92
C ALA A 93 2.43 1.50 19.79
N ALA A 94 2.20 0.20 19.55
CA ALA A 94 1.30 -0.61 20.38
C ALA A 94 1.80 -0.74 21.82
N TYR A 95 3.11 -0.92 22.01
CA TYR A 95 3.73 -0.96 23.33
C TYR A 95 3.61 0.37 24.07
N LEU A 96 3.94 1.50 23.41
CA LEU A 96 3.75 2.84 23.98
C LEU A 96 2.29 3.06 24.31
N TYR A 97 1.36 2.70 23.42
CA TYR A 97 -0.07 2.81 23.68
C TYR A 97 -0.47 2.04 24.94
N GLY A 98 -0.01 0.79 25.08
CA GLY A 98 -0.24 0.00 26.30
C GLY A 98 0.33 0.68 27.56
N VAL A 99 1.55 1.20 27.49
CA VAL A 99 2.19 1.88 28.63
C VAL A 99 1.51 3.20 29.00
N PHE A 100 1.12 4.02 28.01
CA PHE A 100 0.50 5.33 28.24
C PHE A 100 -0.98 5.22 28.60
N PHE A 101 -1.75 4.29 28.04
CA PHE A 101 -3.21 4.27 28.23
C PHE A 101 -3.72 3.17 29.16
N LEU A 102 -3.02 2.03 29.33
CA LEU A 102 -3.48 0.96 30.23
C LEU A 102 -2.92 1.08 31.65
N LYS A 103 -1.79 1.80 31.84
CA LYS A 103 -1.19 2.03 33.16
C LYS A 103 -1.55 3.44 33.66
N PRO A 104 -2.11 3.59 34.87
CA PRO A 104 -2.42 4.92 35.40
C PRO A 104 -1.13 5.76 35.53
N PRO A 105 -1.16 7.04 35.12
CA PRO A 105 0.01 7.90 35.15
C PRO A 105 0.48 8.13 36.59
N ASP A 106 1.71 7.69 36.88
CA ASP A 106 2.35 7.90 38.17
C ASP A 106 3.08 9.26 38.20
N PRO A 107 2.67 10.22 39.03
CA PRO A 107 3.25 11.56 39.08
C PRO A 107 4.72 11.57 39.56
N SER A 108 5.20 10.49 40.16
CA SER A 108 6.59 10.38 40.62
C SER A 108 7.58 10.18 39.47
N THR A 109 7.14 9.62 38.33
CA THR A 109 8.00 9.25 37.19
C THR A 109 7.96 10.31 36.08
N VAL A 110 9.08 10.58 35.42
CA VAL A 110 9.20 11.57 34.32
C VAL A 110 8.18 11.33 33.20
N ALA A 111 7.93 10.05 32.86
CA ALA A 111 6.93 9.66 31.87
C ALA A 111 5.48 9.97 32.30
N GLY A 112 5.15 9.82 33.58
CA GLY A 112 3.80 10.10 34.10
C GLY A 112 3.51 11.60 34.20
N ARG A 113 4.52 12.43 34.52
CA ARG A 113 4.39 13.90 34.44
C ARG A 113 4.19 14.36 33.00
N ALA A 114 4.95 13.79 32.05
CA ALA A 114 4.81 14.09 30.64
C ALA A 114 3.42 13.74 30.08
N GLN A 115 2.83 12.64 30.56
CA GLN A 115 1.48 12.21 30.18
C GLN A 115 0.38 13.13 30.74
N LEU A 116 0.54 13.63 31.98
CA LEU A 116 -0.39 14.61 32.56
C LEU A 116 -0.28 16.00 31.91
N SER A 117 0.90 16.35 31.39
CA SER A 117 1.12 17.59 30.65
C SER A 117 0.89 17.48 29.14
N ALA A 118 0.54 16.29 28.63
CA ALA A 118 0.34 16.09 27.20
C ALA A 118 -0.96 16.79 26.78
N GLU A 119 -0.85 17.77 25.89
CA GLU A 119 -2.01 18.42 25.30
C GLU A 119 -2.79 17.43 24.42
N PRO A 120 -4.13 17.57 24.32
CA PRO A 120 -4.93 16.74 23.44
C PRO A 120 -4.41 16.78 21.99
N TRP A 121 -4.45 15.65 21.29
CA TRP A 121 -3.82 15.49 19.97
C TRP A 121 -4.27 16.52 18.89
N TYR A 122 -5.48 17.07 19.01
CA TYR A 122 -6.01 18.10 18.12
C TYR A 122 -5.41 19.50 18.35
N MET A 123 -4.68 19.72 19.44
CA MET A 123 -3.96 20.96 19.73
C MET A 123 -2.55 21.00 19.11
N HIS A 124 -2.03 19.86 18.65
CA HIS A 124 -0.72 19.83 17.98
C HIS A 124 -0.79 20.49 16.59
N GLY A 125 0.11 21.45 16.35
CA GLY A 125 0.19 22.16 15.06
C GLY A 125 0.40 21.23 13.85
N PHE A 126 1.06 20.08 14.04
CA PHE A 126 1.22 19.06 13.00
C PHE A 126 -0.13 18.52 12.48
N THR A 127 -1.10 18.31 13.38
CA THR A 127 -2.42 17.80 13.05
C THR A 127 -3.17 18.74 12.10
N TRP A 128 -3.05 20.04 12.35
CA TRP A 128 -3.63 21.08 11.49
C TRP A 128 -2.93 21.18 10.13
N VAL A 129 -1.61 21.05 10.09
CA VAL A 129 -0.86 21.03 8.82
C VAL A 129 -1.34 19.89 7.92
N VAL A 130 -1.48 18.68 8.48
CA VAL A 130 -2.00 17.52 7.73
C VAL A 130 -3.43 17.75 7.26
N ALA A 131 -4.30 18.28 8.13
CA ALA A 131 -5.68 18.59 7.78
C ALA A 131 -5.78 19.63 6.64
N ILE A 132 -4.94 20.68 6.68
CA ILE A 132 -4.87 21.70 5.62
C ILE A 132 -4.43 21.06 4.30
N ILE A 133 -3.37 20.25 4.30
CA ILE A 133 -2.87 19.57 3.09
C ILE A 133 -3.96 18.67 2.50
N ALA A 134 -4.65 17.88 3.34
CA ALA A 134 -5.75 17.02 2.91
C ALA A 134 -6.90 17.85 2.30
N GLY A 135 -7.26 18.96 2.94
CA GLY A 135 -8.29 19.88 2.44
C GLY A 135 -7.93 20.50 1.08
N VAL A 136 -6.68 20.93 0.91
CA VAL A 136 -6.17 21.48 -0.36
C VAL A 136 -6.21 20.43 -1.47
N LEU A 137 -5.74 19.21 -1.19
CA LEU A 137 -5.77 18.10 -2.15
C LEU A 137 -7.20 17.73 -2.55
N ALA A 138 -8.11 17.62 -1.58
CA ALA A 138 -9.52 17.36 -1.84
C ALA A 138 -10.15 18.48 -2.69
N GLY A 139 -9.88 19.75 -2.35
CA GLY A 139 -10.34 20.91 -3.11
C GLY A 139 -9.82 20.91 -4.54
N ALA A 140 -8.54 20.61 -4.74
CA ALA A 140 -7.92 20.49 -6.06
C ALA A 140 -8.59 19.38 -6.90
N LEU A 141 -8.87 18.22 -6.31
CA LEU A 141 -9.57 17.12 -6.98
C LEU A 141 -11.01 17.48 -7.37
N VAL A 142 -11.75 18.16 -6.49
CA VAL A 142 -13.12 18.64 -6.78
C VAL A 142 -13.11 19.66 -7.90
N LEU A 143 -12.15 20.59 -7.89
CA LEU A 143 -12.01 21.59 -8.95
C LEU A 143 -11.64 20.95 -10.29
N GLN A 144 -10.75 19.96 -10.29
CA GLN A 144 -10.40 19.19 -11.50
C GLN A 144 -11.62 18.42 -12.04
N ARG A 145 -12.45 17.83 -11.18
CA ARG A 145 -13.69 17.17 -11.61
C ARG A 145 -14.66 18.15 -12.24
N ARG A 146 -14.90 19.31 -11.63
CA ARG A 146 -15.78 20.36 -12.19
C ARG A 146 -15.30 20.87 -13.55
N ARG A 147 -13.99 21.09 -13.70
CA ARG A 147 -13.40 21.50 -14.98
C ARG A 147 -13.61 20.45 -16.08
N ARG A 148 -13.46 19.15 -15.76
CA ARG A 148 -13.71 18.07 -16.73
C ARG A 148 -15.18 17.95 -17.15
N THR A 149 -16.12 18.22 -16.23
CA THR A 149 -17.55 18.18 -16.54
C THR A 149 -17.96 19.36 -17.43
N GLY A 150 -17.51 20.58 -17.13
CA GLY A 150 -17.82 21.77 -17.93
C GLY A 150 -17.29 21.69 -19.37
N THR A 151 -16.07 21.18 -19.58
CA THR A 151 -15.52 20.98 -20.95
C THR A 151 -16.31 19.95 -21.78
N ARG A 152 -17.04 19.03 -21.13
CA ARG A 152 -17.80 17.98 -21.80
C ARG A 152 -19.19 18.45 -22.25
N GLU A 153 -19.77 19.41 -21.52
CA GLU A 153 -21.03 20.06 -21.88
C GLU A 153 -20.83 21.05 -23.05
N GLU A 154 -19.79 21.88 -23.02
CA GLU A 154 -19.49 22.83 -24.11
C GLU A 154 -19.19 22.12 -25.44
N SER A 155 -18.47 20.98 -25.40
CA SER A 155 -18.21 20.17 -26.60
C SER A 155 -19.47 19.48 -27.15
N GLY A 156 -20.48 19.23 -26.31
CA GLY A 156 -21.75 18.61 -26.71
C GLY A 156 -22.72 19.61 -27.35
N GLU A 157 -22.77 20.84 -26.84
CA GLU A 157 -23.62 21.90 -27.39
C GLU A 157 -23.14 22.41 -28.76
N HIS A 158 -21.82 22.46 -28.98
CA HIS A 158 -21.28 22.91 -30.26
C HIS A 158 -21.57 21.92 -31.40
N HIS A 159 -21.59 20.62 -31.11
CA HIS A 159 -21.96 19.59 -32.10
C HIS A 159 -23.46 19.57 -32.40
N ARG A 160 -24.30 19.90 -31.42
CA ARG A 160 -25.75 19.98 -31.61
C ARG A 160 -26.17 21.19 -32.45
N SER A 161 -25.49 22.32 -32.27
CA SER A 161 -25.80 23.56 -32.98
C SER A 161 -25.39 23.53 -34.46
N THR A 162 -24.32 22.78 -34.80
CA THR A 162 -23.90 22.57 -36.20
C THR A 162 -24.80 21.59 -36.96
N SER A 163 -25.45 20.66 -36.26
CA SER A 163 -26.40 19.71 -36.86
C SER A 163 -27.72 20.38 -37.29
N ILE A 164 -28.19 21.39 -36.55
CA ILE A 164 -29.48 22.06 -36.83
C ILE A 164 -29.32 23.16 -37.90
N GLY A 165 -28.12 23.70 -38.09
CA GLY A 165 -27.85 24.76 -39.07
C GLY A 165 -27.68 24.31 -40.52
N SER A 166 -27.75 23.01 -40.83
CA SER A 166 -27.59 22.50 -42.21
C SER A 166 -28.88 21.96 -42.84
N GLU A 167 -30.04 22.16 -42.21
CA GLU A 167 -31.35 21.67 -42.70
C GLU A 167 -32.28 22.80 -43.20
N THR A 168 -31.74 23.97 -43.56
CA THR A 168 -32.51 25.04 -44.23
C THR A 168 -31.86 25.49 -45.51
#